data_AF-A0A0W0N1K1-F1
#
_entry.id   AF-A0A0W0N1K1-F1
#
_cell.length_a   1.000
_cell.length_b   1.000
_cell.length_c   1.000
_cell.angle_alpha   90.00
_cell.angle_beta   90.00
_cell.angle_gamma   90.00
#
_symmetry.space_group_name_H-M   'P 1'
#
loop_
_entity.id
_entity.type
_entity.pdbx_description
1 polymer ?
#
loop_
_entity_poly.entity_id
_entity_poly.type
_entity_poly.pdbx_seq_one_letter_code
_entity_poly.pdbx_strand_id
1 'polypeptide(L)'
;MKYFIVVALLIACLVSGLAGLTIGINLNSESTTKYVLNWGSMGDWVAGTGAFFAVAVALWQSHVQRKEDVEDLVIEQRQVKQRLVVSVVSRGKRPVRVQWIGFYSKKFDITLPIKSFIFHGDETLLPQTLGYAENIDFSTRPEMFQDLAVNAIFTFDDLDDLQIHVKTTLKEFKKPVLPETKEAFFEAIAMNFHNIRLPLND
;
A
#
# COMPACT_ATOMS: atom_id res chain seq x y z
N MET A 1 -22.20 1.96 20.72
CA MET A 1 -23.01 2.85 21.58
C MET A 1 -23.46 2.21 22.90
N LYS A 2 -24.06 1.00 22.91
CA LYS A 2 -24.55 0.35 24.15
C LYS A 2 -23.50 0.23 25.28
N TYR A 3 -22.24 -0.07 24.93
CA TYR A 3 -21.15 -0.20 25.90
C TYR A 3 -20.73 1.12 26.57
N PHE A 4 -20.81 2.25 25.84
CA PHE A 4 -20.47 3.56 26.41
C PHE A 4 -21.44 4.00 27.50
N ILE A 5 -22.73 3.67 27.35
CA ILE A 5 -23.78 4.00 28.34
C ILE A 5 -23.55 3.20 29.63
N VAL A 6 -23.19 1.91 29.52
CA VAL A 6 -22.92 1.06 30.69
C VAL A 6 -21.69 1.54 31.45
N VAL A 7 -20.61 1.90 30.74
CA VAL A 7 -19.39 2.44 31.36
C VAL A 7 -19.65 3.78 32.03
N ALA A 8 -20.39 4.68 31.39
CA ALA A 8 -20.74 5.98 31.97
C ALA A 8 -21.60 5.83 33.25
N LEU A 9 -22.55 4.89 33.24
CA LEU A 9 -23.41 4.62 34.40
C LEU A 9 -22.62 4.03 35.57
N LEU A 10 -21.66 3.14 35.29
CA LEU A 10 -20.76 2.59 36.31
C LEU A 10 -19.88 3.69 36.93
N ILE A 11 -19.30 4.57 36.11
CA ILE A 11 -18.50 5.71 36.60
C ILE A 11 -19.36 6.64 37.46
N ALA A 12 -20.58 6.97 37.01
CA ALA A 12 -21.49 7.83 37.77
C ALA A 12 -21.84 7.22 39.14
N CYS A 13 -22.15 5.92 39.18
CA CYS A 13 -22.43 5.20 40.42
C CYS A 13 -21.22 5.23 41.38
N LEU A 14 -20.02 5.01 40.85
CA LEU A 14 -18.77 5.07 41.60
C LEU A 14 -18.53 6.46 42.17
N VAL A 15 -18.66 7.52 41.36
CA VAL A 15 -18.50 8.91 41.79
C VAL A 15 -19.54 9.31 42.84
N SER A 16 -20.81 8.91 42.69
CA SER A 16 -21.86 9.18 43.67
C SER A 16 -21.60 8.48 45.01
N GLY A 17 -21.14 7.23 44.99
CA GLY A 17 -20.74 6.50 46.21
C GLY A 17 -19.57 7.15 46.92
N LEU A 18 -18.56 7.59 46.17
CA LEU A 18 -17.37 8.28 46.69
C LEU A 18 -17.71 9.66 47.27
N ALA A 19 -18.59 10.41 46.62
CA ALA A 19 -19.09 11.70 47.10
C ALA A 19 -19.91 11.54 48.39
N GLY A 20 -20.80 10.55 48.45
CA GLY A 20 -21.57 10.23 49.65
C GLY A 20 -20.68 9.86 50.83
N LEU A 21 -19.61 9.09 50.59
CA LEU A 21 -18.62 8.72 51.60
C LEU A 21 -17.83 9.95 52.10
N THR A 22 -17.50 10.88 51.21
CA THR A 22 -16.82 12.15 51.56
C THR A 22 -17.69 13.04 52.45
N ILE A 23 -18.98 13.17 52.13
CA ILE A 23 -19.95 13.93 52.94
C ILE A 23 -20.13 13.27 54.31
N GLY A 24 -20.23 11.94 54.36
CA GLY A 24 -20.36 11.18 55.61
C GLY A 24 -19.16 11.35 56.55
N ILE A 25 -17.93 11.37 56.02
CA ILE A 25 -16.70 11.64 56.80
C ILE A 25 -16.73 13.04 57.41
N ASN A 26 -17.18 14.04 56.65
CA ASN A 26 -17.22 15.44 57.13
C ASN A 26 -18.22 15.62 58.28
N LEU A 27 -19.36 14.92 58.24
CA LEU A 27 -20.39 14.99 59.28
C LEU A 27 -20.06 14.21 60.56
N ASN A 28 -19.20 13.19 60.50
CA ASN A 28 -18.76 12.43 61.70
C ASN A 28 -17.33 11.87 61.52
N SER A 29 -16.33 12.66 61.92
CA SER A 29 -14.91 12.36 61.72
C SER A 29 -14.34 11.31 62.68
N GLU A 30 -14.89 11.18 63.89
CA GLU A 30 -14.38 10.26 64.93
C GLU A 30 -14.62 8.78 64.59
N SER A 31 -15.74 8.45 63.95
CA SER A 31 -16.09 7.05 63.67
C SER A 31 -15.57 6.56 62.31
N THR A 32 -15.30 7.49 61.38
CA THR A 32 -15.11 7.13 59.96
C THR A 32 -13.64 7.09 59.53
N THR A 33 -12.73 7.83 60.18
CA THR A 33 -11.32 7.94 59.77
C THR A 33 -10.50 6.63 59.87
N LYS A 34 -10.96 5.63 60.65
CA LYS A 34 -10.27 4.34 60.81
C LYS A 34 -10.39 3.39 59.59
N TYR A 35 -11.37 3.61 58.72
CA TYR A 35 -11.67 2.73 57.57
C TYR A 35 -11.57 3.43 56.21
N VAL A 36 -11.05 4.66 56.17
CA VAL A 36 -11.05 5.49 54.96
C VAL A 36 -9.78 5.23 54.15
N LEU A 37 -9.98 4.81 52.89
CA LEU A 37 -8.94 4.77 51.88
C LEU A 37 -8.32 6.17 51.74
N ASN A 38 -7.00 6.27 51.73
CA ASN A 38 -6.33 7.54 51.49
C ASN A 38 -6.65 8.02 50.06
N TRP A 39 -7.53 9.02 49.96
CA TRP A 39 -8.00 9.61 48.72
C TRP A 39 -6.86 10.14 47.83
N GLY A 40 -5.78 10.64 48.43
CA GLY A 40 -4.59 11.06 47.70
C GLY A 40 -3.95 9.89 46.97
N SER A 41 -3.72 8.78 47.69
CA SER A 41 -3.14 7.58 47.10
C SER A 41 -4.04 6.96 46.02
N MET A 42 -5.35 6.94 46.20
CA MET A 42 -6.28 6.46 45.18
C MET A 42 -6.26 7.35 43.92
N GLY A 43 -6.19 8.67 44.11
CA GLY A 43 -5.99 9.63 43.02
C GLY A 43 -4.68 9.40 42.27
N ASP A 44 -3.58 9.14 42.98
CA ASP A 44 -2.27 8.89 42.38
C ASP A 44 -2.26 7.61 41.51
N TRP A 45 -2.93 6.55 41.94
CA TRP A 45 -3.07 5.31 41.15
C TRP A 45 -3.92 5.50 39.89
N VAL A 46 -5.04 6.25 39.99
CA VAL A 46 -5.88 6.58 38.83
C VAL A 46 -5.13 7.48 37.86
N ALA A 47 -4.39 8.48 38.37
CA ALA A 47 -3.56 9.35 37.55
C ALA A 47 -2.43 8.57 36.87
N GLY A 48 -1.74 7.68 37.59
CA GLY A 48 -0.67 6.84 37.06
C GLY A 48 -1.17 5.89 35.96
N THR A 49 -2.27 5.19 36.19
CA THR A 49 -2.87 4.29 35.19
C THR A 49 -3.38 5.06 33.96
N GLY A 50 -4.00 6.22 34.17
CA GLY A 50 -4.41 7.12 33.10
C GLY A 50 -3.24 7.61 32.25
N ALA A 51 -2.12 7.98 32.88
CA ALA A 51 -0.91 8.40 32.19
C ALA A 51 -0.32 7.27 31.33
N PHE A 52 -0.24 6.04 31.85
CA PHE A 52 0.21 4.88 31.06
C PHE A 52 -0.71 4.59 29.87
N PHE A 53 -2.03 4.70 30.06
CA PHE A 53 -2.98 4.50 28.97
C PHE A 53 -2.84 5.57 27.89
N ALA A 54 -2.66 6.84 28.28
CA ALA A 54 -2.42 7.92 27.34
C ALA A 54 -1.15 7.69 26.50
N VAL A 55 -0.05 7.26 27.14
CA VAL A 55 1.19 6.90 26.43
C VAL A 55 0.97 5.73 25.48
N ALA A 56 0.26 4.69 25.90
CA ALA A 56 -0.05 3.53 25.05
C ALA A 56 -0.86 3.94 23.81
N VAL A 57 -1.87 4.79 23.98
CA VAL A 57 -2.68 5.32 22.87
C VAL A 57 -1.83 6.20 21.95
N ALA A 58 -0.95 7.05 22.48
CA ALA A 58 -0.05 7.88 21.69
C ALA A 58 0.93 7.02 20.85
N LEU A 59 1.49 5.97 21.43
CA LEU A 59 2.35 5.02 20.71
C LEU A 59 1.57 4.25 19.64
N TRP A 60 0.35 3.80 19.96
CA TRP A 60 -0.53 3.14 18.99
C TRP A 60 -0.83 4.07 17.80
N GLN A 61 -1.19 5.31 18.07
CA GLN A 61 -1.47 6.30 17.03
C GLN A 61 -0.24 6.60 16.18
N SER A 62 0.94 6.75 16.80
CA SER A 62 2.21 6.92 16.06
C SER A 62 2.50 5.72 15.17
N HIS A 63 2.24 4.50 15.64
CA HIS A 63 2.42 3.29 14.85
C HIS A 63 1.46 3.19 13.67
N VAL A 64 0.19 3.56 13.86
CA VAL A 64 -0.80 3.61 12.78
C VAL A 64 -0.41 4.65 11.73
N GLN A 65 0.01 5.86 12.16
CA GLN A 65 0.47 6.91 11.24
C GLN A 65 1.67 6.45 10.40
N ARG A 66 2.66 5.80 11.02
CA ARG A 66 3.81 5.24 10.28
C ARG A 66 3.42 4.22 9.22
N LYS A 67 2.36 3.44 9.46
CA LYS A 67 1.85 2.49 8.47
C LYS A 67 1.12 3.18 7.33
N GLU A 68 0.46 4.30 7.59
CA GLU A 68 -0.21 5.09 6.56
C GLU A 68 0.77 5.95 5.73
N ASP A 69 1.91 6.33 6.30
CA ASP A 69 2.96 7.14 5.66
C ASP A 69 3.91 6.34 4.76
N VAL A 70 3.51 5.12 4.35
CA VAL A 70 4.27 4.32 3.39
C VAL A 70 3.84 4.63 1.97
N GLU A 71 4.76 4.44 1.02
CA GLU A 71 4.41 4.45 -0.40
C GLU A 71 3.40 3.33 -0.70
N ASP A 72 2.32 3.69 -1.39
CA ASP A 72 1.30 2.78 -1.87
C ASP A 72 1.00 3.10 -3.34
N LEU A 73 1.31 2.14 -4.21
CA LEU A 73 1.08 2.22 -5.64
C LEU A 73 0.19 1.06 -6.09
N VAL A 74 -0.73 1.37 -7.00
CA VAL A 74 -1.51 0.37 -7.73
C VAL A 74 -1.08 0.37 -9.18
N ILE A 75 -0.77 -0.81 -9.69
CA ILE A 75 -0.49 -1.04 -11.10
C ILE A 75 -1.78 -1.52 -11.74
N GLU A 76 -2.34 -0.79 -12.69
CA GLU A 76 -3.45 -1.21 -13.53
C GLU A 76 -2.94 -1.54 -14.93
N GLN A 77 -3.54 -2.56 -15.54
CA GLN A 77 -3.11 -3.08 -16.83
C GLN A 77 -4.33 -3.18 -17.74
N ARG A 78 -4.18 -2.77 -18.99
CA ARG A 78 -5.20 -2.90 -20.03
C ARG A 78 -4.55 -3.30 -21.34
N GLN A 79 -5.11 -4.30 -22.02
CA GLN A 79 -4.71 -4.68 -23.37
C GLN A 79 -5.69 -4.07 -24.37
N VAL A 80 -5.21 -3.21 -25.27
CA VAL A 80 -6.05 -2.52 -26.26
C VAL A 80 -5.42 -2.63 -27.64
N LYS A 81 -6.02 -3.43 -28.53
CA LYS A 81 -5.65 -3.52 -29.97
C LYS A 81 -4.13 -3.54 -30.20
N GLN A 82 -3.45 -4.58 -29.69
CA GLN A 82 -1.99 -4.76 -29.77
C GLN A 82 -1.17 -3.66 -29.06
N ARG A 83 -1.75 -3.01 -28.06
CA ARG A 83 -1.03 -2.11 -27.15
C ARG A 83 -1.21 -2.59 -25.73
N LEU A 84 -0.11 -2.60 -25.00
CA LEU A 84 -0.12 -2.74 -23.55
C LEU A 84 -0.19 -1.34 -22.96
N VAL A 85 -1.22 -1.11 -22.14
CA VAL A 85 -1.36 0.10 -21.33
C VAL A 85 -1.16 -0.28 -19.87
N VAL A 86 -0.19 0.35 -19.23
CA VAL A 86 0.10 0.19 -17.81
C VAL A 86 -0.09 1.52 -17.13
N SER A 87 -1.06 1.62 -16.24
CA SER A 87 -1.31 2.81 -15.43
C SER A 87 -0.73 2.56 -14.05
N VAL A 88 0.18 3.42 -13.60
CA VAL A 88 0.71 3.39 -12.23
C VAL A 88 0.08 4.54 -11.46
N VAL A 89 -0.74 4.20 -10.47
CA VAL A 89 -1.53 5.15 -9.68
C VAL A 89 -1.01 5.20 -8.26
N SER A 90 -0.74 6.40 -7.77
CA SER A 90 -0.35 6.63 -6.38
C SER A 90 -1.57 6.76 -5.48
N ARG A 91 -1.69 5.85 -4.51
CA ARG A 91 -2.76 5.84 -3.50
C ARG A 91 -2.29 6.31 -2.12
N GLY A 92 -0.99 6.30 -1.89
CA GLY A 92 -0.39 6.71 -0.63
C GLY A 92 -0.46 8.22 -0.42
N LYS A 93 -0.49 8.65 0.84
CA LYS A 93 -0.39 10.08 1.22
C LYS A 93 0.99 10.67 0.88
N ARG A 94 2.02 9.83 0.85
CA ARG A 94 3.39 10.21 0.53
C ARG A 94 3.62 10.21 -0.97
N PRO A 95 4.20 11.28 -1.56
CA PRO A 95 4.58 11.28 -2.96
C PRO A 95 5.54 10.14 -3.28
N VAL A 96 5.32 9.48 -4.41
CA VAL A 96 6.10 8.32 -4.84
C VAL A 96 6.91 8.68 -6.07
N ARG A 97 8.23 8.51 -6.01
CA ARG A 97 9.11 8.71 -7.17
C ARG A 97 9.36 7.38 -7.88
N VAL A 98 8.70 7.21 -9.02
CA VAL A 98 8.84 6.05 -9.93
C VAL A 98 10.16 6.20 -10.70
N GLN A 99 11.02 5.19 -10.61
CA GLN A 99 12.34 5.20 -11.24
C GLN A 99 12.35 4.53 -12.61
N TRP A 100 11.77 3.34 -12.71
CA TRP A 100 11.67 2.58 -13.94
C TRP A 100 10.51 1.58 -13.88
N ILE A 101 10.11 1.10 -15.06
CA ILE A 101 9.11 0.05 -15.24
C ILE A 101 9.70 -1.06 -16.13
N GLY A 102 9.37 -2.30 -15.83
CA GLY A 102 9.94 -3.47 -16.50
C GLY A 102 9.04 -4.69 -16.38
N PHE A 103 9.43 -5.75 -17.06
CA PHE A 103 8.93 -7.10 -16.76
C PHE A 103 9.89 -7.81 -15.82
N TYR A 104 9.36 -8.67 -14.96
CA TYR A 104 10.10 -9.52 -14.05
C TYR A 104 9.56 -10.95 -14.17
N SER A 105 10.46 -11.92 -14.24
CA SER A 105 10.12 -13.34 -14.10
C SER A 105 10.70 -13.86 -12.79
N LYS A 106 9.87 -14.55 -12.01
CA LYS A 106 10.25 -15.16 -10.73
C LYS A 106 11.12 -16.41 -10.94
N LYS A 107 10.90 -17.13 -12.04
CA LYS A 107 11.57 -18.37 -12.44
C LYS A 107 13.02 -18.12 -12.78
N PHE A 108 13.30 -17.01 -13.46
CA PHE A 108 14.66 -16.63 -13.85
C PHE A 108 15.30 -15.60 -12.92
N ASP A 109 14.49 -14.93 -12.07
CA ASP A 109 14.91 -13.82 -11.21
C ASP A 109 15.57 -12.66 -11.99
N ILE A 110 15.13 -12.46 -13.24
CA ILE A 110 15.63 -11.43 -14.15
C ILE A 110 14.56 -10.35 -14.33
N THR A 111 15.01 -9.11 -14.48
CA THR A 111 14.17 -7.98 -14.87
C THR A 111 14.55 -7.49 -16.26
N LEU A 112 13.55 -7.37 -17.15
CA LEU A 112 13.65 -6.72 -18.45
C LEU A 112 13.08 -5.29 -18.34
N PRO A 113 13.92 -4.24 -18.22
CA PRO A 113 13.42 -2.87 -18.16
C PRO A 113 12.80 -2.45 -19.50
N ILE A 114 11.63 -1.83 -19.45
CA ILE A 114 10.98 -1.27 -20.65
C ILE A 114 11.53 0.13 -20.86
N LYS A 115 12.24 0.32 -21.97
CA LYS A 115 12.86 1.61 -22.30
C LYS A 115 11.80 2.63 -22.71
N SER A 116 12.02 3.90 -22.37
CA SER A 116 11.05 4.99 -22.59
C SER A 116 10.59 5.15 -24.04
N PHE A 117 11.46 4.88 -25.03
CA PHE A 117 11.11 4.98 -26.45
C PHE A 117 10.07 3.95 -26.93
N ILE A 118 9.85 2.88 -26.16
CA ILE A 118 8.83 1.86 -26.45
C ILE A 118 7.42 2.44 -26.21
N PHE A 119 7.33 3.44 -25.32
CA PHE A 119 6.08 4.12 -25.00
C PHE A 119 5.73 5.19 -26.04
N HIS A 120 4.43 5.44 -26.16
CA HIS A 120 3.83 6.44 -27.03
C HIS A 120 3.76 7.77 -26.28
N GLY A 121 4.20 8.86 -26.92
CA GLY A 121 4.21 10.22 -26.36
C GLY A 121 5.52 10.61 -25.67
N ASP A 122 5.87 11.90 -25.74
CA ASP A 122 7.05 12.50 -25.08
C ASP A 122 6.88 12.64 -23.55
N GLU A 123 5.72 12.24 -23.00
CA GLU A 123 5.32 12.53 -21.62
C GLU A 123 5.82 11.53 -20.57
N THR A 124 6.38 10.39 -20.98
CA THR A 124 6.82 9.33 -20.04
C THR A 124 8.33 9.39 -19.75
N LEU A 125 8.80 10.57 -19.34
CA LEU A 125 10.17 10.75 -18.86
C LEU A 125 10.29 10.22 -17.42
N LEU A 126 10.74 8.98 -17.30
CA LEU A 126 11.19 8.44 -16.02
C LEU A 126 12.62 8.93 -15.69
N PRO A 127 12.92 9.25 -14.42
CA PRO A 127 12.08 9.11 -13.24
C PRO A 127 11.05 10.24 -13.05
N GLN A 128 9.84 9.91 -12.58
CA GLN A 128 8.75 10.87 -12.31
C GLN A 128 8.24 10.75 -10.87
N THR A 129 7.84 11.87 -10.27
CA THR A 129 7.22 11.90 -8.93
C THR A 129 5.71 12.02 -9.08
N LEU A 130 4.98 11.14 -8.41
CA LEU A 130 3.52 11.10 -8.37
C LEU A 130 3.04 11.54 -6.98
N GLY A 131 2.16 12.53 -6.94
CA GLY A 131 1.41 12.96 -5.76
C GLY A 131 0.30 11.99 -5.38
N TYR A 132 -0.58 12.39 -4.46
CA TYR A 132 -1.75 11.59 -4.08
C TYR A 132 -2.77 11.57 -5.21
N ALA A 133 -3.26 10.38 -5.57
CA ALA A 133 -4.22 10.15 -6.65
C ALA A 133 -3.73 10.57 -8.05
N GLU A 134 -2.44 10.88 -8.20
CA GLU A 134 -1.83 11.08 -9.51
C GLU A 134 -1.48 9.73 -10.15
N ASN A 135 -1.58 9.69 -11.48
CA ASN A 135 -1.25 8.52 -12.28
C ASN A 135 -0.27 8.86 -13.41
N ILE A 136 0.51 7.87 -13.80
CA ILE A 136 1.31 7.86 -15.03
C ILE A 136 0.85 6.69 -15.89
N ASP A 137 0.53 6.99 -17.14
CA ASP A 137 0.03 6.01 -18.10
C ASP A 137 1.11 5.70 -19.13
N PHE A 138 1.56 4.45 -19.14
CA PHE A 138 2.50 3.93 -20.11
C PHE A 138 1.74 3.17 -21.18
N SER A 139 1.68 3.70 -22.40
CA SER A 139 1.04 3.03 -23.54
C SER A 139 2.10 2.65 -24.56
N THR A 140 2.22 1.37 -24.91
CA THR A 140 3.19 0.93 -25.93
C THR A 140 2.75 1.40 -27.32
N ARG A 141 3.70 1.81 -28.17
CA ARG A 141 3.42 2.02 -29.60
C ARG A 141 3.05 0.67 -30.25
N PRO A 142 2.07 0.61 -31.17
CA PRO A 142 1.71 -0.64 -31.85
C PRO A 142 2.91 -1.37 -32.47
N GLU A 143 3.78 -0.62 -33.13
CA GLU A 143 4.96 -1.14 -33.82
C GLU A 143 5.98 -1.75 -32.83
N MET A 144 6.11 -1.15 -31.64
CA MET A 144 7.07 -1.57 -30.62
C MET A 144 6.55 -2.71 -29.73
N PHE A 145 5.24 -3.01 -29.79
CA PHE A 145 4.65 -4.09 -28.98
C PHE A 145 5.19 -5.46 -29.40
N GLN A 146 5.41 -5.68 -30.70
CA GLN A 146 5.99 -6.92 -31.23
C GLN A 146 7.44 -7.08 -30.75
N ASP A 147 8.25 -6.03 -30.87
CA ASP A 147 9.62 -6.04 -30.36
C ASP A 147 9.68 -6.30 -28.86
N LEU A 148 8.75 -5.75 -28.10
CA LEU A 148 8.64 -5.99 -26.66
C LEU A 148 8.33 -7.46 -26.35
N ALA A 149 7.36 -8.05 -27.06
CA ALA A 149 7.00 -9.46 -26.90
C ALA A 149 8.17 -10.40 -27.25
N VAL A 150 8.87 -10.09 -28.35
CA VAL A 150 10.05 -10.83 -28.80
C VAL A 150 11.19 -10.74 -27.77
N ASN A 151 11.50 -9.53 -27.28
CA ASN A 151 12.52 -9.38 -26.25
C ASN A 151 12.13 -10.08 -24.94
N ALA A 152 10.85 -10.08 -24.57
CA ALA A 152 10.37 -10.80 -23.39
C ALA A 152 10.58 -12.31 -23.52
N ILE A 153 10.18 -12.92 -24.65
CA ILE A 153 10.37 -14.37 -24.84
C ILE A 153 11.86 -14.74 -24.94
N PHE A 154 12.70 -13.93 -25.60
CA PHE A 154 14.15 -14.18 -25.65
C PHE A 154 14.84 -14.02 -24.29
N THR A 155 14.30 -13.21 -23.39
CA THR A 155 14.88 -12.99 -22.06
C THR A 155 14.43 -14.03 -21.05
N PHE A 156 13.18 -14.49 -21.14
CA PHE A 156 12.56 -15.34 -20.14
C PHE A 156 12.25 -16.76 -20.61
N ASP A 157 12.45 -17.11 -21.89
CA ASP A 157 12.06 -18.38 -22.53
C ASP A 157 10.56 -18.75 -22.45
N ASP A 158 9.81 -18.18 -21.51
CA ASP A 158 8.45 -18.50 -21.07
C ASP A 158 7.82 -17.24 -20.44
N LEU A 159 6.50 -17.10 -20.55
CA LEU A 159 5.73 -15.95 -20.08
C LEU A 159 4.75 -16.31 -18.94
N ASP A 160 4.76 -17.56 -18.48
CA ASP A 160 3.81 -18.08 -17.47
C ASP A 160 3.88 -17.33 -16.15
N ASP A 161 5.06 -16.90 -15.71
CA ASP A 161 5.26 -16.22 -14.44
C ASP A 161 5.61 -14.74 -14.60
N LEU A 162 5.37 -14.17 -15.79
CA LEU A 162 5.68 -12.79 -16.10
C LEU A 162 4.88 -11.81 -15.23
N GLN A 163 5.58 -10.85 -14.63
CA GLN A 163 5.02 -9.79 -13.80
C GLN A 163 5.47 -8.43 -14.31
N ILE A 164 4.60 -7.42 -14.24
CA ILE A 164 5.01 -6.02 -14.33
C ILE A 164 5.69 -5.64 -13.04
N HIS A 165 6.88 -5.08 -13.16
CA HIS A 165 7.71 -4.63 -12.07
C HIS A 165 7.89 -3.11 -12.18
N VAL A 166 7.44 -2.39 -11.16
CA VAL A 166 7.64 -0.95 -11.01
C VAL A 166 8.54 -0.72 -9.81
N LYS A 167 9.67 -0.06 -10.04
CA LYS A 167 10.59 0.32 -8.96
C LYS A 167 10.42 1.78 -8.60
N THR A 168 10.26 2.03 -7.31
CA THR A 168 10.25 3.37 -6.72
C THR A 168 11.56 3.63 -5.99
N THR A 169 11.68 4.80 -5.38
CA THR A 169 12.87 5.12 -4.57
C THR A 169 12.96 4.28 -3.29
N LEU A 170 11.82 3.83 -2.73
CA LEU A 170 11.79 3.12 -1.44
C LEU A 170 11.34 1.66 -1.55
N LYS A 171 10.56 1.30 -2.57
CA LYS A 171 9.92 -0.02 -2.69
C LYS A 171 9.87 -0.52 -4.12
N GLU A 172 9.57 -1.80 -4.24
CA GLU A 172 9.31 -2.48 -5.50
C GLU A 172 7.88 -3.00 -5.49
N PHE A 173 7.16 -2.76 -6.59
CA PHE A 173 5.78 -3.18 -6.77
C PHE A 173 5.72 -4.15 -7.94
N LYS A 174 5.15 -5.32 -7.71
CA LYS A 174 5.05 -6.39 -8.70
C LYS A 174 3.59 -6.78 -8.89
N LYS A 175 3.16 -6.93 -10.14
CA LYS A 175 1.81 -7.41 -10.48
C LYS A 175 1.88 -8.40 -11.64
N PRO A 176 1.25 -9.58 -11.53
CA PRO A 176 1.18 -10.52 -12.64
C PRO A 176 0.65 -9.86 -13.92
N VAL A 177 1.23 -10.23 -15.06
CA VAL A 177 0.75 -9.79 -16.37
C VAL A 177 -0.59 -10.48 -16.67
N LEU A 178 -1.53 -9.73 -17.23
CA LEU A 178 -2.86 -10.25 -17.60
C LEU A 178 -2.74 -11.39 -18.64
N PRO A 179 -3.60 -12.42 -18.57
CA PRO A 179 -3.63 -13.50 -19.57
C PRO A 179 -3.77 -12.98 -21.00
N GLU A 180 -4.65 -11.99 -21.22
CA GLU A 180 -4.88 -11.35 -22.52
C GLU A 180 -3.60 -10.72 -23.10
N THR A 181 -2.75 -10.15 -22.24
CA THR A 181 -1.46 -9.58 -22.67
C THR A 181 -0.48 -10.69 -23.05
N LYS A 182 -0.48 -11.82 -22.35
CA LYS A 182 0.36 -12.98 -22.69
C LYS A 182 -0.07 -13.61 -24.01
N GLU A 183 -1.37 -13.78 -24.21
CA GLU A 183 -1.93 -14.24 -25.49
C GLU A 183 -1.54 -13.31 -26.62
N ALA A 184 -1.67 -11.99 -26.43
CA ALA A 184 -1.25 -11.01 -27.42
C ALA A 184 0.28 -11.04 -27.67
N PHE A 185 1.11 -11.36 -26.68
CA PHE A 185 2.54 -11.58 -26.89
C PHE A 185 2.77 -12.81 -27.78
N PHE A 186 2.12 -13.93 -27.51
CA PHE A 186 2.23 -15.13 -28.34
C PHE A 186 1.76 -14.89 -29.79
N GLU A 187 0.65 -14.17 -29.98
CA GLU A 187 0.16 -13.77 -31.30
C GLU A 187 1.17 -12.88 -32.04
N ALA A 188 1.71 -11.86 -31.35
CA ALA A 188 2.73 -10.97 -31.91
C ALA A 188 4.00 -11.71 -32.33
N ILE A 189 4.44 -12.68 -31.51
CA ILE A 189 5.58 -13.54 -31.79
C ILE A 189 5.30 -14.41 -33.02
N ALA A 190 4.14 -15.06 -33.09
CA ALA A 190 3.76 -15.91 -34.20
C ALA A 190 3.71 -15.14 -35.54
N MET A 191 3.21 -13.91 -35.54
CA MET A 191 3.21 -13.05 -36.74
C MET A 191 4.63 -12.72 -37.20
N ASN A 192 5.55 -12.44 -36.27
CA ASN A 192 6.93 -12.10 -36.62
C ASN A 192 7.66 -13.30 -37.26
N PHE A 193 7.50 -14.51 -36.70
CA PHE A 193 8.11 -15.72 -37.26
C PHE A 193 7.47 -16.18 -38.59
N HIS A 194 6.19 -15.90 -38.84
CA HIS A 194 5.55 -16.26 -40.12
C HIS A 194 6.07 -15.42 -41.31
N ASN A 195 6.53 -14.19 -41.03
CA ASN A 195 7.15 -13.33 -42.04
C ASN A 195 8.61 -13.73 -42.38
N ILE A 196 9.22 -14.62 -41.61
CA ILE A 196 10.55 -15.20 -41.89
C ILE A 196 10.40 -16.46 -42.76
N ARG A 197 9.62 -16.39 -43.85
CA ARG A 197 9.82 -17.33 -44.96
C ARG A 197 11.04 -16.85 -45.72
N LEU A 198 12.15 -17.55 -45.52
CA LEU A 198 13.39 -17.41 -46.27
C LEU A 198 13.08 -17.23 -47.77
N PRO A 199 13.77 -16.33 -48.50
CA PRO A 199 13.77 -16.44 -49.95
C PRO A 199 14.28 -17.84 -50.27
N LEU A 200 13.38 -18.66 -50.82
CA LEU A 200 13.78 -19.89 -51.50
C LEU A 200 14.72 -19.41 -52.61
N ASN A 201 16.01 -19.67 -52.44
CA ASN A 201 16.98 -19.49 -53.51
C ASN A 201 16.50 -20.35 -54.69
N ASP A 202 16.11 -19.66 -55.77
CA ASP A 202 16.00 -20.22 -57.12
C ASP A 202 17.36 -20.72 -57.60
#